data_AF-A0A1B6MN59-F1
#
_entry.id   AF-A0A1B6MN59-F1
#
_cell.length_a   1.000
_cell.length_b   1.000
_cell.length_c   1.000
_cell.angle_alpha   90.00
_cell.angle_beta   90.00
_cell.angle_gamma   90.00
#
_symmetry.space_group_name_H-M   'P 1'
#
loop_
_entity.id
_entity.type
_entity.pdbx_description
1 polymer ?
#
loop_
_entity_poly.entity_id
_entity_poly.type
_entity_poly.pdbx_seq_one_letter_code
_entity_poly.pdbx_strand_id
1 'polypeptide(L)'
;ETSETPPTAERLVAWLLEHPEECLSESASLSSFEALSDKDSLSDEVTSCTEESSSVTHYHKRSDFFSQDEYAMYVRDYVVPGMLVRCCKSVDEVHQGEVGRVLTIDHEGLHDLNLQVLWQERVGREQNTFWVRFINV
;
A
#
# COMPACT_ATOMS: atom_id res chain seq x y z
N GLU A 1 2.48 39.35 -3.18
CA GLU A 1 1.63 38.15 -3.05
C GLU A 1 2.18 37.08 -3.97
N THR A 2 2.87 36.08 -3.42
CA THR A 2 3.32 34.90 -4.16
C THR A 2 2.43 33.74 -3.70
N SER A 3 1.35 33.52 -4.44
CA SER A 3 0.47 32.37 -4.24
C SER A 3 1.18 31.14 -4.79
N GLU A 4 1.84 30.38 -3.92
CA GLU A 4 2.38 29.06 -4.26
C GLU A 4 1.20 28.12 -4.55
N THR A 5 0.90 27.92 -5.82
CA THR A 5 -0.07 26.92 -6.27
C THR A 5 0.58 25.54 -6.22
N PRO A 6 -0.04 24.54 -5.57
CA PRO A 6 0.52 23.21 -5.51
C PRO A 6 0.62 22.61 -6.92
N PRO A 7 1.69 21.86 -7.24
CA PRO A 7 1.87 21.28 -8.57
C PRO A 7 0.71 20.32 -8.86
N THR A 8 -0.10 20.66 -9.87
CA THR A 8 -1.18 19.80 -10.37
C THR A 8 -0.57 18.59 -11.08
N ALA A 9 -1.24 17.44 -11.04
CA ALA A 9 -0.80 16.22 -11.73
C ALA A 9 -0.49 16.47 -13.22
N GLU A 10 -1.29 17.30 -13.89
CA GLU A 10 -1.08 17.68 -15.30
C GLU A 10 0.25 18.41 -15.51
N ARG A 11 0.70 19.19 -14.53
CA ARG A 11 1.96 19.94 -14.56
C ARG A 11 3.16 19.02 -14.36
N LEU A 12 3.03 18.02 -13.50
CA LEU A 12 4.03 16.96 -13.33
C LEU A 12 4.12 16.09 -14.59
N VAL A 13 2.99 15.72 -15.18
CA VAL A 13 2.94 14.94 -16.44
C VAL A 13 3.57 15.72 -17.58
N ALA A 14 3.25 17.01 -17.73
CA ALA A 14 3.85 17.87 -18.74
C ALA A 14 5.37 17.98 -18.57
N TRP A 15 5.85 18.17 -17.33
CA TRP A 15 7.28 18.24 -17.04
C TRP A 15 8.01 16.94 -17.37
N LEU A 16 7.45 15.78 -17.01
CA LEU A 16 8.03 14.47 -17.33
C LEU A 16 8.10 14.20 -18.84
N LEU A 17 7.12 14.69 -19.62
CA LEU A 17 7.16 14.61 -21.08
C LEU A 17 8.20 15.54 -21.69
N GLU A 18 8.48 16.68 -21.05
CA GLU A 18 9.44 17.69 -21.51
C GLU A 18 10.90 17.33 -21.16
N HIS A 19 11.11 16.47 -20.16
CA HIS A 19 12.43 16.03 -19.68
C HIS A 19 12.62 14.49 -19.62
N PRO A 20 12.56 13.77 -20.75
CA PRO A 20 12.74 12.31 -20.77
C PRO A 20 14.18 11.84 -20.42
N GLU A 21 15.15 12.76 -20.50
CA GLU A 21 16.58 12.50 -20.27
C GLU A 21 16.92 12.27 -18.78
N GLU A 22 16.12 12.82 -17.86
CA GLU A 22 16.43 12.79 -16.42
C GLU A 22 16.05 11.47 -15.73
N CYS A 23 15.18 10.66 -16.35
CA CYS A 23 14.74 9.37 -15.80
C CYS A 23 15.77 8.23 -15.97
N LEU A 24 16.87 8.44 -16.71
CA LEU A 24 17.83 7.37 -17.05
C LEU A 24 19.20 7.53 -16.36
N SER A 25 19.38 8.54 -15.50
CA SER A 25 20.68 8.91 -14.92
C SER A 25 20.86 8.57 -13.43
N GLU A 26 20.25 7.49 -12.96
CA GLU A 26 20.67 6.84 -11.70
C GLU A 26 21.34 5.50 -12.03
N SER A 27 22.56 5.59 -12.57
CA SER A 27 23.45 4.44 -12.71
C SER A 27 24.84 4.81 -12.20
N ALA A 28 25.11 4.36 -10.97
CA ALA A 28 26.43 4.12 -10.38
C ALA A 28 27.37 5.31 -10.18
N SER A 29 27.46 5.76 -8.92
CA SER A 29 28.74 6.20 -8.33
C SER A 29 28.74 5.90 -6.83
N LEU A 30 29.15 4.67 -6.49
CA LEU A 30 29.60 4.27 -5.17
C LEU A 30 31.10 4.62 -5.03
N SER A 31 31.45 5.67 -4.30
CA SER A 31 32.75 5.92 -3.67
C SER A 31 32.68 7.31 -3.01
N SER A 32 32.99 7.59 -1.74
CA SER A 32 33.95 7.04 -0.80
C SER A 32 33.54 7.55 0.59
N PHE A 33 33.45 6.68 1.61
CA PHE A 33 33.29 7.10 3.00
C PHE A 33 34.62 6.91 3.73
N GLU A 34 35.31 8.02 4.01
CA GLU A 34 36.31 8.10 5.07
C GLU A 34 36.04 9.39 5.84
N ALA A 35 35.61 9.27 7.09
CA ALA A 35 35.98 10.17 8.19
C ALA A 35 35.36 9.66 9.50
N LEU A 36 36.27 9.26 10.39
CA LEU A 36 36.07 8.99 11.81
C LEU A 36 35.52 10.24 12.51
N SER A 37 34.52 10.10 13.39
CA SER A 37 34.36 11.03 14.52
C SER A 37 33.55 10.39 15.64
N ASP A 38 34.25 9.90 16.65
CA ASP A 38 33.73 9.73 18.01
C ASP A 38 33.16 11.06 18.53
N LYS A 39 31.98 11.05 19.18
CA LYS A 39 31.76 11.56 20.54
C LYS A 39 30.27 11.79 20.90
N ASP A 40 29.84 11.09 21.96
CA ASP A 40 28.87 11.36 23.03
C ASP A 40 27.44 11.89 22.80
N SER A 41 26.51 11.23 23.53
CA SER A 41 25.21 11.71 24.02
C SER A 41 24.15 11.96 22.93
N LEU A 42 22.86 11.63 23.03
CA LEU A 42 21.90 11.71 24.13
C LEU A 42 20.56 11.03 23.72
N SER A 43 19.86 10.49 24.74
CA SER A 43 18.48 10.02 24.87
C SER A 43 17.49 9.94 23.68
N ASP A 44 16.85 8.77 23.66
CA ASP A 44 15.43 8.47 23.47
C ASP A 44 14.75 8.71 22.11
N GLU A 45 13.86 7.76 21.80
CA GLU A 45 12.73 7.79 20.85
C GLU A 45 13.00 7.94 19.34
N VAL A 46 13.85 7.08 18.76
CA VAL A 46 13.77 6.81 17.32
C VAL A 46 12.87 5.60 17.04
N THR A 47 11.78 5.92 16.34
CA THR A 47 10.95 5.00 15.58
C THR A 47 11.79 3.90 14.97
N SER A 48 11.38 2.64 15.15
CA SER A 48 11.90 1.52 14.36
C SER A 48 11.59 1.78 12.90
N CYS A 49 12.41 2.60 12.24
CA CYS A 49 12.62 2.54 10.82
C CYS A 49 13.33 1.21 10.63
N THR A 50 12.52 0.16 10.56
CA THR A 50 12.94 -1.14 10.08
C THR A 50 13.68 -0.84 8.79
N GLU A 51 15.00 -1.00 8.84
CA GLU A 51 15.84 -1.10 7.67
C GLU A 51 15.37 -2.38 6.96
N GLU A 52 14.26 -2.25 6.22
CA GLU A 52 13.71 -3.32 5.43
C GLU A 52 14.69 -3.46 4.27
N SER A 53 15.70 -4.30 4.50
CA SER A 53 16.43 -4.97 3.45
C SER A 53 15.40 -5.32 2.39
N SER A 54 15.51 -4.71 1.22
CA SER A 54 14.61 -4.89 0.09
C SER A 54 14.78 -6.30 -0.49
N SER A 55 14.50 -7.32 0.32
CA SER A 55 14.19 -8.63 -0.17
C SER A 55 12.92 -8.47 -0.98
N VAL A 56 13.00 -8.74 -2.27
CA VAL A 56 11.85 -8.72 -3.18
C VAL A 56 10.81 -9.69 -2.62
N THR A 57 9.82 -9.18 -1.91
CA THR A 57 8.72 -9.97 -1.38
C THR A 57 7.88 -10.45 -2.57
N HIS A 58 7.95 -11.74 -2.85
CA HIS A 58 7.22 -12.32 -3.97
C HIS A 58 5.78 -12.63 -3.54
N TYR A 59 4.82 -11.87 -4.05
CA TYR A 59 3.40 -12.10 -3.76
C TYR A 59 2.78 -13.15 -4.68
N HIS A 60 1.96 -14.01 -4.10
CA HIS A 60 1.16 -15.00 -4.82
C HIS A 60 -0.19 -14.43 -5.29
N LYS A 61 -0.65 -14.91 -6.44
CA LYS A 61 -1.98 -14.63 -6.97
C LYS A 61 -2.95 -15.70 -6.50
N ARG A 62 -4.25 -15.38 -6.51
CA ARG A 62 -5.32 -16.32 -6.14
C ARG A 62 -5.27 -17.65 -6.91
N SER A 63 -4.82 -17.63 -8.17
CA SER A 63 -4.66 -18.82 -9.02
C SER A 63 -3.54 -19.77 -8.57
N ASP A 64 -2.68 -19.34 -7.66
CA ASP A 64 -1.51 -20.09 -7.22
C ASP A 64 -1.86 -21.07 -6.08
N PHE A 65 -3.10 -21.00 -5.57
CA PHE A 65 -3.59 -21.80 -4.44
C PHE A 65 -4.57 -22.87 -4.89
N PHE A 66 -4.56 -24.02 -4.21
CA PHE A 66 -5.45 -25.13 -4.52
C PHE A 66 -6.83 -25.00 -3.87
N SER A 67 -6.92 -24.22 -2.79
CA SER A 67 -8.16 -24.01 -2.03
C SER A 67 -8.38 -22.54 -1.66
N GLN A 68 -9.65 -22.18 -1.43
CA GLN A 68 -10.01 -20.83 -0.99
C GLN A 68 -9.50 -20.53 0.43
N ASP A 69 -9.45 -21.54 1.29
CA ASP A 69 -8.98 -21.39 2.68
C ASP A 69 -7.48 -21.13 2.73
N GLU A 70 -6.69 -21.79 1.88
CA GLU A 70 -5.25 -21.55 1.75
C GLU A 70 -4.98 -20.11 1.28
N TYR A 71 -5.74 -19.65 0.28
CA TYR A 71 -5.69 -18.25 -0.16
C TYR A 71 -6.07 -17.28 0.97
N ALA A 72 -7.12 -17.59 1.75
CA ALA A 72 -7.55 -16.75 2.85
C ALA A 72 -6.48 -16.63 3.96
N MET A 73 -5.83 -17.74 4.30
CA MET A 73 -4.70 -17.74 5.26
C MET A 73 -3.53 -16.90 4.74
N TYR A 74 -3.21 -17.03 3.45
CA TYR A 74 -2.20 -16.19 2.84
C TYR A 74 -2.57 -14.70 2.94
N VAL A 75 -3.78 -14.31 2.53
CA VAL A 75 -4.20 -12.89 2.62
C VAL A 75 -4.13 -12.41 4.07
N ARG A 76 -4.60 -13.20 5.05
CA ARG A 76 -4.54 -12.86 6.48
C ARG A 76 -3.14 -12.50 6.95
N ASP A 77 -2.13 -13.24 6.50
CA ASP A 77 -0.76 -13.11 6.98
C ASP A 77 -0.03 -11.92 6.32
N TYR A 78 -0.45 -11.48 5.13
CA TYR A 78 0.22 -10.41 4.38
C TYR A 78 -0.54 -9.08 4.31
N VAL A 79 -1.85 -9.07 4.56
CA VAL A 79 -2.64 -7.84 4.50
C VAL A 79 -2.44 -7.01 5.76
N VAL A 80 -2.22 -5.71 5.58
CA VAL A 80 -2.09 -4.75 6.69
C VAL A 80 -2.99 -3.53 6.45
N PRO A 81 -3.40 -2.81 7.51
CA PRO A 81 -4.12 -1.54 7.37
C PRO A 81 -3.38 -0.57 6.44
N GLY A 82 -4.12 0.14 5.60
CA GLY A 82 -3.60 1.07 4.60
C GLY A 82 -3.36 0.45 3.22
N MET A 83 -3.27 -0.88 3.09
CA MET A 83 -3.14 -1.57 1.80
C MET A 83 -4.36 -1.40 0.90
N LEU A 84 -4.14 -1.47 -0.41
CA LEU A 84 -5.21 -1.50 -1.40
C LEU A 84 -5.60 -2.94 -1.72
N VAL A 85 -6.90 -3.20 -1.74
CA VAL A 85 -7.49 -4.50 -2.06
C VAL A 85 -8.48 -4.37 -3.20
N ARG A 86 -8.70 -5.45 -3.95
CA ARG A 86 -9.67 -5.48 -5.05
C ARG A 86 -10.67 -6.60 -4.85
N CYS A 87 -11.95 -6.26 -4.82
CA CYS A 87 -12.99 -7.26 -4.66
C CYS A 87 -12.98 -8.25 -5.83
N CYS A 88 -12.82 -9.54 -5.55
CA CYS A 88 -12.74 -10.59 -6.56
C CYS A 88 -14.09 -11.22 -6.88
N LYS A 89 -15.14 -10.91 -6.10
CA LYS A 89 -16.51 -11.40 -6.28
C LYS A 89 -17.48 -10.32 -5.81
N SER A 90 -18.59 -10.11 -6.51
CA SER A 90 -19.62 -9.18 -6.02
C SER A 90 -20.25 -9.70 -4.73
N VAL A 91 -20.21 -8.88 -3.67
CA VAL A 91 -20.74 -9.19 -2.34
C VAL A 91 -21.54 -7.99 -1.86
N ASP A 92 -22.84 -8.20 -1.63
CA ASP A 92 -23.79 -7.19 -1.20
C ASP A 92 -23.70 -5.89 -2.04
N GLU A 93 -23.14 -4.84 -1.45
CA GLU A 93 -23.02 -3.51 -2.04
C GLU A 93 -21.71 -3.27 -2.81
N VAL A 94 -20.76 -4.21 -2.73
CA VAL A 94 -19.44 -4.16 -3.35
C VAL A 94 -19.43 -5.02 -4.62
N HIS A 95 -19.02 -4.45 -5.74
CA HIS A 95 -18.97 -5.17 -7.01
C HIS A 95 -17.60 -5.80 -7.25
N GLN A 96 -17.57 -6.92 -7.98
CA GLN A 96 -16.33 -7.48 -8.49
C GLN A 96 -15.53 -6.41 -9.26
N GLY A 97 -14.25 -6.30 -8.95
CA GLY A 97 -13.32 -5.36 -9.55
C GLY A 97 -13.20 -4.03 -8.82
N GLU A 98 -14.08 -3.73 -7.85
CA GLU A 98 -13.94 -2.52 -7.04
C GLU A 98 -12.68 -2.57 -6.20
N VAL A 99 -12.03 -1.41 -6.05
CA VAL A 99 -10.81 -1.24 -5.27
C VAL A 99 -11.13 -0.44 -4.02
N GLY A 100 -10.52 -0.83 -2.90
CA GLY A 100 -10.69 -0.16 -1.62
C GLY A 100 -9.43 -0.16 -0.79
N ARG A 101 -9.40 0.69 0.23
CA ARG A 101 -8.32 0.78 1.20
C ARG A 101 -8.70 0.05 2.48
N VAL A 102 -7.85 -0.86 2.95
CA VAL A 102 -8.04 -1.54 4.24
C VAL A 102 -7.90 -0.53 5.37
N LEU A 103 -8.89 -0.45 6.25
CA LEU A 103 -8.87 0.41 7.45
C LEU A 103 -8.51 -0.41 8.70
N THR A 104 -9.19 -1.53 8.87
CA THR A 104 -9.11 -2.36 10.09
C THR A 104 -9.10 -3.83 9.70
N ILE A 105 -8.38 -4.66 10.47
CA ILE A 105 -8.37 -6.11 10.36
C ILE A 105 -8.91 -6.70 11.65
N ASP A 106 -9.90 -7.58 11.53
CA ASP A 106 -10.39 -8.40 12.63
C ASP A 106 -9.79 -9.82 12.53
N HIS A 107 -8.96 -10.16 13.51
CA HIS A 107 -8.35 -11.49 13.64
C HIS A 107 -9.20 -12.44 14.49
N GLU A 108 -10.17 -11.93 15.27
CA GLU A 108 -11.08 -12.75 16.07
C GLU A 108 -12.22 -13.32 15.22
N GLY A 109 -12.42 -12.78 14.00
CA GLY A 109 -13.36 -13.31 13.01
C GLY A 109 -14.80 -13.22 13.49
N LEU A 110 -15.13 -12.15 14.22
CA LEU A 110 -16.48 -11.94 14.72
C LEU A 110 -17.39 -11.78 13.49
N HIS A 111 -18.26 -12.76 13.25
CA HIS A 111 -19.19 -12.83 12.10
C HIS A 111 -18.60 -13.26 10.75
N ASP A 112 -17.48 -14.00 10.76
CA ASP A 112 -16.74 -14.46 9.56
C ASP A 112 -16.23 -13.32 8.66
N LEU A 113 -16.24 -12.07 9.13
CA LEU A 113 -15.73 -10.91 8.40
C LEU A 113 -14.35 -10.57 8.95
N ASN A 114 -13.44 -10.11 8.07
CA ASN A 114 -12.03 -9.98 8.44
C ASN A 114 -11.46 -8.59 8.17
N LEU A 115 -11.95 -7.90 7.13
CA LEU A 115 -11.38 -6.64 6.67
C LEU A 115 -12.44 -5.57 6.61
N GLN A 116 -12.25 -4.48 7.34
CA GLN A 116 -13.00 -3.25 7.12
C GLN A 116 -12.32 -2.46 6.02
N VAL A 117 -13.00 -2.25 4.90
CA VAL A 117 -12.42 -1.63 3.70
C VAL A 117 -13.23 -0.41 3.32
N LEU A 118 -12.53 0.72 3.11
CA LEU A 118 -13.08 1.91 2.47
C LEU A 118 -13.02 1.74 0.96
N TRP A 119 -14.14 1.40 0.35
CA TRP A 119 -14.26 1.22 -1.10
C TRP A 119 -14.32 2.56 -1.81
N GLN A 120 -13.75 2.64 -3.01
CA GLN A 120 -13.80 3.86 -3.80
C GLN A 120 -15.25 4.31 -4.01
N GLU A 121 -15.49 5.60 -3.73
CA GLU A 121 -16.81 6.21 -3.76
C GLU A 121 -17.44 6.03 -5.15
N ARG A 122 -18.63 5.44 -5.18
CA ARG A 122 -19.51 5.56 -6.34
C ARG A 122 -20.38 6.78 -6.12
N VAL A 123 -20.48 7.62 -7.15
CA VAL A 123 -21.28 8.85 -7.13
C VAL A 123 -22.66 8.58 -6.52
N GLY A 124 -22.95 9.23 -5.38
CA GLY A 124 -24.25 9.17 -4.70
C GLY A 124 -24.35 8.31 -3.44
N ARG A 125 -23.23 7.83 -2.85
CA ARG A 125 -23.25 7.11 -1.56
C ARG A 125 -22.52 7.90 -0.47
N GLU A 126 -23.16 8.08 0.68
CA GLU A 126 -22.60 8.77 1.85
C GLU A 126 -21.66 7.89 2.70
N GLN A 127 -21.82 6.56 2.63
CA GLN A 127 -20.95 5.59 3.30
C GLN A 127 -20.49 4.52 2.32
N ASN A 128 -19.19 4.24 2.34
CA ASN A 128 -18.55 3.29 1.43
C ASN A 128 -17.57 2.36 2.17
N THR A 129 -17.72 2.26 3.50
CA THR A 129 -16.90 1.41 4.35
C THR A 129 -17.65 0.11 4.65
N PHE A 130 -17.15 -1.01 4.13
CA PHE A 130 -17.80 -2.30 4.29
C PHE A 130 -16.82 -3.36 4.79
N TRP A 131 -17.35 -4.31 5.56
CA TRP A 131 -16.61 -5.46 6.04
C TRP A 131 -16.64 -6.58 4.99
N VAL A 132 -15.48 -7.18 4.70
CA VAL A 132 -15.34 -8.27 3.74
C VAL A 132 -14.46 -9.41 4.30
N ARG A 133 -14.60 -10.59 3.68
CA ARG A 133 -13.80 -11.77 4.01
C ARG A 133 -12.47 -11.79 3.24
N PHE A 134 -11.45 -12.44 3.78
CA PHE A 134 -10.18 -12.67 3.07
C PHE A 134 -10.36 -13.37 1.71
N ILE A 135 -11.29 -14.33 1.62
CA ILE A 135 -11.60 -15.04 0.35
C ILE A 135 -12.17 -14.12 -0.75
N ASN A 136 -12.60 -12.91 -0.43
CA ASN A 136 -13.30 -12.01 -1.36
C ASN A 136 -12.44 -10.86 -1.88
N VAL A 137 -11.24 -10.66 -1.32
CA VAL A 137 -10.27 -9.62 -1.75
C VAL A 137 -9.14 -10.19 -2.61
#